data_AF-A0AAN8YH78-F1
#
_entry.id   AF-A0AAN8YH78-F1
#
_cell.length_a   1.000
_cell.length_b   1.000
_cell.length_c   1.000
_cell.angle_alpha   90.00
_cell.angle_beta   90.00
_cell.angle_gamma   90.00
#
_symmetry.space_group_name_H-M   'P 1'
#
loop_
_entity.id
_entity.type
_entity.pdbx_description
1 polymer ?
#
loop_
_entity_poly.entity_id
_entity_poly.type
_entity_poly.pdbx_seq_one_letter_code
_entity_poly.pdbx_strand_id
1 'polypeptide(L)'
;MTRKFLKTNDANWASRPQLAAGFLDLQGYVKEMKELHRNSDKFNNFVLDDHKAKRDQGDKNFMPRDMVDVLLQQAQDPNLHLKLNTHSVKGLMQDLLAGGTDTSTTTIEWAFPDLLDSQK
;
A
#
# COMPACT_ATOMS: atom_id res chain seq x y z
N MET A 1 -13.35 -7.13 11.88
CA MET A 1 -13.13 -8.34 12.70
C MET A 1 -12.01 -8.19 13.76
N THR A 2 -11.50 -6.99 14.07
CA THR A 2 -10.34 -6.81 14.98
C THR A 2 -10.70 -6.42 16.42
N ARG A 3 -11.97 -6.10 16.73
CA ARG A 3 -12.38 -5.78 18.12
C ARG A 3 -12.72 -7.00 18.98
N LYS A 4 -12.87 -8.21 18.42
CA LYS A 4 -13.19 -9.42 19.19
C LYS A 4 -11.95 -10.07 19.86
N PHE A 5 -10.74 -9.77 19.39
CA PHE A 5 -9.51 -10.37 19.89
C PHE A 5 -9.06 -9.84 21.27
N LEU A 6 -9.56 -8.68 21.70
CA LEU A 6 -9.17 -8.08 22.98
C LEU A 6 -10.16 -8.36 24.12
N LYS A 7 -11.23 -9.15 23.89
CA LYS A 7 -12.34 -9.28 24.86
C LYS A 7 -12.52 -10.67 25.47
N THR A 8 -11.74 -11.67 25.08
CA THR A 8 -11.77 -12.97 25.75
C THR A 8 -10.55 -13.06 26.67
N ASN A 9 -10.82 -12.87 27.96
CA ASN A 9 -9.89 -13.03 29.06
C ASN A 9 -9.84 -14.51 29.46
N ASP A 10 -9.71 -15.41 28.47
CA ASP A 10 -9.51 -16.82 28.70
C ASP A 10 -8.01 -17.08 28.75
N ALA A 11 -7.53 -17.39 29.96
CA ALA A 11 -6.14 -17.65 30.31
C ALA A 11 -5.59 -18.96 29.69
N ASN A 12 -5.84 -19.18 28.40
CA ASN A 12 -5.46 -20.39 27.67
C ASN A 12 -4.24 -20.15 26.75
N TRP A 13 -3.60 -18.98 26.86
CA TRP A 13 -2.36 -18.65 26.15
C TRP A 13 -1.18 -19.55 26.59
N ALA A 14 -1.20 -20.05 27.83
CA ALA A 14 -0.20 -20.97 28.36
C ALA A 14 -0.24 -22.37 27.73
N SER A 15 -1.37 -22.74 27.13
CA SER A 15 -1.58 -24.06 26.50
C SER A 15 -1.09 -24.10 25.04
N ARG A 16 -0.65 -22.95 24.49
CA ARG A 16 -0.20 -22.81 23.10
C ARG A 16 1.09 -21.98 23.06
N PRO A 17 2.26 -22.58 23.37
CA PRO A 17 3.54 -21.86 23.45
C PRO A 17 3.89 -21.07 22.18
N GLN A 18 3.42 -21.52 21.01
CA GLN A 18 3.59 -20.83 19.74
C GLN A 18 2.82 -19.50 19.60
N LEU A 19 1.81 -19.25 20.43
CA LEU A 19 1.04 -17.99 20.42
C LEU A 19 1.41 -17.07 21.59
N ALA A 20 1.99 -17.62 22.65
CA ALA A 20 2.37 -16.88 23.85
C ALA A 20 3.42 -15.78 23.58
N ALA A 21 4.24 -15.92 22.55
CA ALA A 21 5.28 -14.94 22.22
C ALA A 21 4.85 -13.88 21.17
N GLY A 22 3.66 -13.99 20.57
CA GLY A 22 3.24 -13.12 19.46
C GLY A 22 3.06 -11.65 19.86
N PHE A 23 2.76 -11.36 21.13
CA PHE A 23 2.65 -9.99 21.62
C PHE A 23 4.01 -9.31 21.86
N LEU A 24 5.07 -10.10 22.02
CA LEU A 24 6.42 -9.60 22.33
C LEU A 24 7.15 -9.08 21.07
N ASP A 25 6.66 -9.39 19.87
CA ASP A 25 7.31 -9.02 18.60
C ASP A 25 8.82 -9.38 18.61
N LEU A 26 9.17 -10.59 19.08
CA LEU A 26 10.56 -11.00 19.30
C LEU A 26 11.43 -10.94 18.03
N GLN A 27 10.82 -11.11 16.86
CA GLN A 27 11.48 -10.99 15.56
C GLN A 27 11.46 -9.55 15.01
N GLY A 28 10.68 -8.66 15.63
CA GLY A 28 10.61 -7.24 15.26
C GLY A 28 9.76 -6.92 14.02
N TYR A 29 9.07 -7.90 13.43
CA TYR A 29 8.28 -7.70 12.21
C TYR A 29 7.17 -6.65 12.37
N VAL A 30 6.53 -6.57 13.55
CA VAL A 30 5.49 -5.55 13.77
C VAL A 30 6.11 -4.16 13.82
N LYS A 31 7.27 -4.01 14.48
CA LYS A 31 8.03 -2.76 14.47
C LYS A 31 8.46 -2.38 13.04
N GLU A 32 9.06 -3.32 12.31
CA GLU A 32 9.54 -3.10 10.95
C GLU A 32 8.41 -2.70 10.00
N MET A 33 7.27 -3.41 10.05
CA MET A 33 6.10 -3.10 9.22
C MET A 33 5.52 -1.72 9.53
N LYS A 34 5.57 -1.27 10.80
CA LYS A 34 5.17 0.09 11.18
C LYS A 34 6.12 1.14 10.62
N GLU A 35 7.43 0.87 10.63
CA GLU A 35 8.43 1.76 10.04
C GLU A 35 8.28 1.85 8.52
N LEU A 36 8.09 0.71 7.84
CA LEU A 36 7.79 0.64 6.42
C LEU A 36 6.52 1.43 6.08
N HIS A 37 5.44 1.21 6.83
CA HIS A 37 4.18 1.93 6.62
C HIS A 37 4.35 3.45 6.80
N ARG A 38 5.13 3.89 7.79
CA ARG A 38 5.43 5.32 7.98
C ARG A 38 6.21 5.90 6.80
N ASN A 39 7.16 5.15 6.24
CA ASN A 39 7.92 5.61 5.08
C ASN A 39 7.06 5.67 3.82
N SER A 40 6.25 4.63 3.59
CA SER A 40 5.28 4.60 2.49
C SER A 40 4.25 5.74 2.61
N ASP A 41 3.72 6.01 3.81
CA ASP A 41 2.77 7.12 3.98
C ASP A 41 3.41 8.48 3.70
N LYS A 42 4.67 8.71 4.13
CA LYS A 42 5.41 9.94 3.80
C LYS A 42 5.60 10.10 2.28
N PHE A 43 6.02 9.03 1.60
CA PHE A 43 6.15 9.04 0.14
C PHE A 43 4.83 9.35 -0.55
N ASN A 44 3.75 8.66 -0.15
CA ASN A 44 2.42 8.87 -0.73
C ASN A 44 1.90 10.30 -0.47
N ASN A 45 2.14 10.87 0.72
CA ASN A 45 1.81 12.27 1.00
C ASN A 45 2.57 13.22 0.08
N PHE A 46 3.89 13.03 -0.05
CA PHE A 46 4.72 13.85 -0.92
C PHE A 46 4.22 13.83 -2.37
N VAL A 47 3.91 12.65 -2.91
CA VAL A 47 3.35 12.49 -4.26
C VAL A 47 2.00 13.21 -4.36
N LEU A 48 1.09 13.01 -3.42
CA LEU A 48 -0.23 13.67 -3.46
C LEU A 48 -0.14 15.18 -3.39
N ASP A 49 0.74 15.72 -2.55
CA ASP A 49 0.89 17.16 -2.36
C ASP A 49 1.48 17.81 -3.62
N ASP A 50 2.44 17.15 -4.29
CA ASP A 50 2.96 17.58 -5.59
C ASP A 50 1.86 17.62 -6.67
N HIS A 51 1.00 16.59 -6.75
CA HIS A 51 -0.09 16.55 -7.73
C HIS A 51 -1.18 17.59 -7.44
N LYS A 52 -1.50 17.82 -6.16
CA LYS A 52 -2.43 18.90 -5.76
C LYS A 52 -1.85 20.28 -6.10
N ALA A 53 -0.58 20.53 -5.77
CA ALA A 53 0.06 21.80 -6.07
C ALA A 53 0.10 22.08 -7.59
N LYS A 54 0.37 21.06 -8.42
CA LYS A 54 0.32 21.17 -9.88
C LYS A 54 -1.09 21.46 -10.42
N ARG A 55 -2.13 20.95 -9.76
CA ARG A 55 -3.53 21.24 -10.09
C ARG A 55 -3.92 22.68 -9.75
N ASP A 56 -3.54 23.13 -8.57
CA ASP A 56 -3.86 24.48 -8.09
C ASP A 56 -3.13 25.57 -8.91
N GLN A 57 -1.99 25.24 -9.50
CA GLN A 57 -1.23 26.10 -10.42
C GLN A 57 -1.70 26.01 -11.89
N GLY A 58 -2.54 25.03 -12.21
CA GLY A 58 -2.95 24.69 -13.57
C GLY A 58 -4.16 25.49 -14.06
N ASP A 59 -4.08 25.90 -15.32
CA ASP A 59 -5.10 26.61 -16.11
C ASP A 59 -6.50 25.97 -16.00
N LYS A 60 -7.55 26.72 -16.38
CA LYS A 60 -8.97 26.32 -16.30
C LYS A 60 -9.33 24.99 -17.02
N ASN A 61 -8.37 24.42 -17.75
CA ASN A 61 -8.44 23.18 -18.51
C ASN A 61 -7.51 22.08 -17.95
N PHE A 62 -7.40 21.94 -16.62
CA PHE A 62 -6.62 20.85 -16.03
C PHE A 62 -7.10 19.49 -16.56
N MET A 63 -6.20 18.76 -17.21
CA MET A 63 -6.44 17.40 -17.73
C MET A 63 -5.61 16.40 -16.92
N PRO A 64 -6.20 15.30 -16.41
CA PRO A 64 -5.47 14.26 -15.69
C PRO A 64 -4.37 13.65 -16.57
N ARG A 65 -3.12 13.59 -16.07
CA ARG A 65 -1.99 13.04 -16.83
C ARG A 65 -1.59 11.63 -16.43
N ASP A 66 -1.84 11.27 -15.18
CA ASP A 66 -1.51 9.96 -14.63
C ASP A 66 -2.62 9.42 -13.73
N MET A 67 -2.41 8.22 -13.20
CA MET A 67 -3.37 7.57 -12.32
C MET A 67 -3.66 8.40 -11.06
N VAL A 68 -2.67 9.07 -10.47
CA VAL A 68 -2.86 9.84 -9.23
C VAL A 68 -3.80 11.01 -9.50
N ASP A 69 -3.63 11.67 -10.64
CA ASP A 69 -4.57 12.69 -11.09
C ASP A 69 -5.99 12.12 -11.28
N VAL A 70 -6.13 10.98 -11.98
CA VAL A 70 -7.46 10.38 -12.19
C VAL A 70 -8.14 10.06 -10.85
N LEU A 71 -7.40 9.47 -9.90
CA LEU A 71 -7.91 9.15 -8.57
C LEU A 71 -8.29 10.41 -7.77
N LEU A 72 -7.49 11.49 -7.86
CA LEU A 72 -7.79 12.76 -7.21
C LEU A 72 -9.02 13.44 -7.80
N GLN A 73 -9.21 13.38 -9.12
CA GLN A 73 -10.41 13.91 -9.77
C GLN A 73 -11.66 13.13 -9.32
N GLN A 74 -11.55 11.80 -9.29
CA GLN A 74 -12.62 10.92 -8.86
C GLN A 74 -12.96 11.09 -7.37
N ALA A 75 -11.98 11.41 -6.52
CA ALA A 75 -12.20 11.74 -5.12
C ALA A 75 -12.97 13.06 -4.91
N GLN A 76 -12.95 13.97 -5.90
CA GLN A 76 -13.62 15.27 -5.85
C GLN A 76 -15.02 15.25 -6.49
N ASP A 77 -15.39 14.21 -7.24
CA ASP A 77 -16.70 14.11 -7.89
C ASP A 77 -17.83 13.93 -6.85
N PRO A 78 -18.76 14.90 -6.73
CA PRO A 78 -19.87 14.81 -5.79
C PRO A 78 -20.93 13.76 -6.18
N ASN A 79 -20.98 13.34 -7.44
CA ASN A 79 -21.98 12.41 -7.98
C ASN A 79 -21.56 10.94 -7.85
N LEU A 80 -20.35 10.68 -7.36
CA LEU A 80 -19.84 9.34 -7.26
C LEU A 80 -20.50 8.58 -6.10
N HIS A 81 -21.10 7.43 -6.42
CA HIS A 81 -21.74 6.55 -5.42
C HIS A 81 -20.81 6.12 -4.29
N LEU A 82 -19.50 6.00 -4.57
CA LEU A 82 -18.47 5.67 -3.59
C LEU A 82 -17.46 6.82 -3.50
N LYS A 83 -17.56 7.66 -2.48
CA LYS A 83 -16.58 8.73 -2.26
C LYS A 83 -15.21 8.15 -1.92
N LEU A 84 -14.23 8.36 -2.79
CA LEU A 84 -12.83 8.02 -2.51
C LEU A 84 -12.26 9.00 -1.50
N ASN A 85 -11.85 8.49 -0.34
CA ASN A 85 -11.12 9.29 0.65
C ASN A 85 -9.61 9.23 0.38
N THR A 86 -8.84 10.14 1.00
CA THR A 86 -7.39 10.20 0.83
C THR A 86 -6.69 8.89 1.19
N HIS A 87 -7.15 8.16 2.21
CA HIS A 87 -6.57 6.85 2.56
C HIS A 87 -6.82 5.79 1.47
N SER A 88 -7.99 5.79 0.85
CA SER A 88 -8.32 4.91 -0.28
C SER A 88 -7.46 5.24 -1.49
N VAL A 89 -7.24 6.51 -1.80
CA VAL A 89 -6.33 6.94 -2.89
C VAL A 89 -4.91 6.43 -2.61
N LYS A 90 -4.38 6.64 -1.40
CA LYS A 90 -3.07 6.10 -1.00
C LYS A 90 -3.00 4.58 -1.07
N GLY A 91 -4.07 3.89 -0.67
CA GLY A 91 -4.18 2.44 -0.78
C GLY A 91 -4.10 1.96 -2.21
N LEU A 92 -4.82 2.60 -3.14
CA LEU A 92 -4.79 2.26 -4.57
C LEU A 92 -3.43 2.55 -5.21
N MET A 93 -2.76 3.64 -4.83
CA MET A 93 -1.38 3.91 -5.26
C MET A 93 -0.42 2.80 -4.78
N GLN A 94 -0.53 2.40 -3.51
CA GLN A 94 0.30 1.35 -2.94
C GLN A 94 0.03 -0.02 -3.60
N ASP A 95 -1.23 -0.33 -3.89
CA ASP A 95 -1.64 -1.58 -4.54
C ASP A 95 -1.05 -1.69 -5.95
N LEU A 96 -1.13 -0.61 -6.75
CA LEU A 96 -0.53 -0.59 -8.08
C LEU A 96 0.99 -0.81 -8.02
N LEU A 97 1.68 -0.09 -7.13
CA LEU A 97 3.14 -0.17 -7.02
C LEU A 97 3.59 -1.57 -6.56
N ALA A 98 2.94 -2.11 -5.52
CA ALA A 98 3.30 -3.41 -4.97
C ALA A 98 2.97 -4.54 -5.96
N GLY A 99 1.75 -4.54 -6.52
CA GLY A 99 1.29 -5.57 -7.44
C GLY A 99 2.09 -5.61 -8.74
N GLY A 100 2.44 -4.44 -9.30
CA GLY A 100 3.26 -4.37 -10.51
C GLY A 100 4.70 -4.80 -10.28
N THR A 101 5.30 -4.42 -9.15
CA THR A 101 6.73 -4.68 -8.89
C THR A 101 7.01 -6.15 -8.58
N ASP A 102 6.23 -6.75 -7.68
CA ASP A 102 6.43 -8.13 -7.25
C ASP A 102 6.29 -9.10 -8.43
N THR A 103 5.19 -8.99 -9.17
CA THR A 103 4.90 -9.86 -10.31
C THR A 103 5.88 -9.69 -11.47
N SER A 104 6.28 -8.45 -11.79
CA SER A 104 7.26 -8.19 -12.86
C SER A 104 8.65 -8.71 -12.48
N THR A 105 9.07 -8.53 -11.23
CA THR A 105 10.36 -9.04 -10.73
C THR A 105 10.38 -10.55 -10.81
N THR A 106 9.36 -11.23 -10.30
CA THR A 106 9.24 -12.69 -10.41
C THR A 106 9.29 -13.16 -11.86
N THR A 107 8.57 -12.49 -12.77
CA THR A 107 8.59 -12.85 -14.20
C THR A 107 9.99 -12.76 -14.79
N ILE A 108 10.73 -11.71 -14.47
CA ILE A 108 12.12 -11.53 -14.92
C ILE A 108 13.02 -12.60 -14.31
N GLU A 109 12.87 -12.91 -13.02
CA GLU A 109 13.64 -13.96 -12.34
C GLU A 109 13.48 -15.33 -13.01
N TRP A 110 12.28 -15.67 -13.48
CA TRP A 110 12.05 -16.91 -14.23
C TRP A 110 12.55 -16.85 -15.67
N ALA A 111 12.46 -15.70 -16.33
CA ALA A 111 12.92 -15.55 -17.71
C ALA A 111 14.45 -15.51 -17.84
N PHE A 112 15.17 -15.07 -16.80
CA PHE A 112 16.61 -14.83 -16.88
C PHE A 112 17.44 -16.10 -17.16
N PRO A 113 17.20 -17.24 -16.47
CA PRO A 113 17.88 -18.50 -16.79
C PRO A 113 17.61 -18.97 -18.23
N ASP A 114 16.38 -18.84 -18.70
CA ASP A 114 15.98 -19.23 -20.06
C ASP A 114 16.72 -18.38 -21.12
N LEU A 115 16.84 -17.07 -20.86
CA LEU A 115 17.62 -16.18 -21.71
C LEU A 115 19.10 -16.59 -21.75
N LEU A 116 19.70 -16.96 -20.62
CA LEU A 116 21.10 -17.38 -20.56
C LEU A 116 21.36 -18.73 -21.27
N ASP A 117 20.42 -19.67 -21.20
CA ASP A 117 20.56 -20.98 -21.85
C ASP A 117 20.36 -20.88 -23.38
N SER A 118 19.48 -19.97 -23.84
CA SER A 118 19.26 -19.72 -25.26
C SER A 118 20.44 -19.09 -26.02
N GLN A 119 21.50 -18.65 -25.33
CA GLN A 119 22.71 -18.07 -25.92
C GLN A 119 23.77 -19.12 -26.33
N LYS A 120 23.48 -20.42 -26.17
CA LYS A 120 24.30 -21.53 -26.68
C LYS A 120 23.74 -22.09 -27.97
#